data_AF-A0A8T2JV42-F1
#
_entry.id   AF-A0A8T2JV42-F1
#
_cell.length_a   1.000
_cell.length_b   1.000
_cell.length_c   1.000
_cell.angle_alpha   90.00
_cell.angle_beta   90.00
_cell.angle_gamma   90.00
#
_symmetry.space_group_name_H-M   'P 1'
#
loop_
_entity.id
_entity.type
_entity.pdbx_description
1 polymer ?
#
loop_
_entity_poly.entity_id
_entity_poly.type
_entity_poly.pdbx_seq_one_letter_code
_entity_poly.pdbx_strand_id
1 'polypeptide(L)'
;MLDMTGSGYVWLVGEREISGSALRYAPDGIIGLQLINGKNESAHISDAVAVAAQAIHELFEKENITDPPRGCVGNTNIWKTGPLFKRVLMSSKYPEGVTGRVEFNEDGDRKYANYSVMNLQNRKLVQVGIFNGSHVIQNDRKIIWPGGETEKPQGYQMSTRLKIVTIHQEPFVYVKPTMPDGMCKEEVSILGDPVKKVICNGPNETIPGSPPSLPSAANGFCVDLLIKLAREMNFYLRVHLG
;
A
#
# COMPACT_ATOMS: atom_id res chain seq x y z
N MET A 1 -1.31 17.31 -13.54
CA MET A 1 -1.37 17.07 -12.09
C MET A 1 -2.50 16.07 -11.85
N LEU A 2 -2.34 15.05 -10.99
CA LEU A 2 -3.30 13.94 -10.85
C LEU A 2 -4.40 14.21 -9.80
N ASP A 3 -4.36 15.37 -9.12
CA ASP A 3 -5.33 15.85 -8.12
C ASP A 3 -5.72 14.84 -7.02
N MET A 4 -4.81 13.93 -6.70
CA MET A 4 -5.00 12.88 -5.68
C MET A 4 -4.79 13.37 -4.24
N THR A 5 -4.63 14.68 -4.02
CA THR A 5 -4.42 15.29 -2.69
C THR A 5 -5.64 16.08 -2.22
N GLY A 6 -6.75 16.01 -2.96
CA GLY A 6 -8.02 16.65 -2.61
C GLY A 6 -8.87 15.85 -1.64
N SER A 7 -10.09 16.33 -1.42
CA SER A 7 -11.13 15.64 -0.64
C SER A 7 -11.38 14.21 -1.13
N GLY A 8 -11.72 13.31 -0.21
CA GLY A 8 -12.00 11.90 -0.48
C GLY A 8 -10.77 11.00 -0.57
N TYR A 9 -9.56 11.56 -0.68
CA TYR A 9 -8.30 10.81 -0.65
C TYR A 9 -7.72 10.74 0.76
N VAL A 10 -6.94 9.68 1.03
CA VAL A 10 -6.20 9.48 2.28
C VAL A 10 -4.77 9.09 1.96
N TRP A 11 -3.82 9.71 2.66
CA TRP A 11 -2.39 9.41 2.53
C TRP A 11 -1.83 9.01 3.88
N LEU A 12 -1.39 7.75 3.96
CA LEU A 12 -0.63 7.21 5.08
C LEU A 12 0.82 7.06 4.62
N VAL A 13 1.76 7.66 5.35
CA VAL A 13 3.17 7.69 4.97
C VAL A 13 4.08 7.30 6.13
N GLY A 14 5.33 6.95 5.81
CA GLY A 14 6.34 6.61 6.80
C GLY A 14 6.97 7.86 7.45
N GLU A 15 7.89 7.61 8.37
CA GLU A 15 8.59 8.67 9.11
C GLU A 15 9.49 9.53 8.19
N ARG A 16 10.05 8.95 7.14
CA ARG A 16 10.97 9.66 6.24
C ARG A 16 10.23 10.70 5.41
N GLU A 17 9.01 10.40 5.00
CA GLU A 17 8.16 11.23 4.14
C GLU A 17 7.61 12.47 4.87
N ILE A 18 7.54 12.46 6.20
CA ILE A 18 7.19 13.62 7.03
C ILE A 18 8.40 14.44 7.48
N SER A 19 9.57 14.23 6.86
CA SER A 19 10.81 14.88 7.26
C SER A 19 11.56 15.50 6.07
N GLY A 20 12.58 16.32 6.37
CA GLY A 20 13.50 16.83 5.37
C GLY A 20 12.83 17.64 4.24
N SER A 21 13.27 17.39 3.00
CA SER A 21 12.73 18.04 1.81
C SER A 21 11.32 17.58 1.46
N ALA A 22 10.95 16.33 1.77
CA ALA A 22 9.62 15.79 1.48
C ALA A 22 8.52 16.58 2.21
N LEU A 23 8.75 16.97 3.47
CA LEU A 23 7.82 17.80 4.24
C LEU A 23 7.50 19.14 3.55
N ARG A 24 8.41 19.68 2.74
CA ARG A 24 8.17 20.94 2.00
C ARG A 24 7.15 20.76 0.87
N TYR A 25 6.96 19.56 0.36
CA TYR A 25 6.01 19.28 -0.72
C TYR A 25 4.82 18.44 -0.25
N ALA A 26 4.85 17.99 1.01
CA ALA A 26 3.78 17.23 1.62
C ALA A 26 2.45 18.02 1.60
N PRO A 27 1.36 17.42 1.08
CA PRO A 27 0.04 18.02 1.13
C PRO A 27 -0.53 17.97 2.55
N ASP A 28 -1.36 18.96 2.91
CA ASP A 28 -2.05 18.95 4.19
C ASP A 28 -2.98 17.73 4.30
N GLY A 29 -3.17 17.26 5.53
CA GLY A 29 -4.01 16.12 5.86
C GLY A 29 -3.35 14.75 5.72
N ILE A 30 -2.07 14.67 5.33
CA ILE A 30 -1.32 13.41 5.41
C ILE A 30 -1.20 12.95 6.86
N ILE A 31 -1.16 11.63 7.05
CA ILE A 31 -0.87 11.00 8.33
C ILE A 31 0.45 10.26 8.20
N GLY A 32 1.39 10.59 9.08
CA GLY A 32 2.68 9.92 9.18
C GLY A 32 2.90 9.29 10.55
N LEU A 33 3.92 8.46 10.64
CA LEU A 33 4.38 7.86 11.89
C LEU A 33 5.74 8.44 12.27
N GLN A 34 5.97 8.61 13.57
CA GLN A 34 7.28 9.01 14.10
C GLN A 34 7.63 8.12 15.29
N LEU A 35 8.79 7.47 15.24
CA LEU A 35 9.25 6.64 16.36
C LEU A 35 9.54 7.50 17.59
N ILE A 36 8.90 7.17 18.73
CA ILE A 36 9.15 7.86 20.00
C ILE A 36 10.58 7.54 20.43
N ASN A 37 11.33 8.58 20.79
CA ASN A 37 12.76 8.51 21.11
C ASN A 37 13.68 7.99 20.00
N GLY A 38 13.20 7.83 18.75
CA GLY A 38 14.00 7.23 17.67
C GLY A 38 15.29 7.97 17.31
N LYS A 39 15.45 9.23 17.75
CA LYS A 39 16.67 10.03 17.57
C LYS A 39 17.45 10.25 18.87
N ASN A 40 16.97 9.75 20.00
CA ASN A 40 17.61 9.93 21.30
C ASN A 40 18.67 8.84 21.50
N GLU A 41 19.84 9.08 20.91
CA GLU A 41 20.96 8.14 20.94
C GLU A 41 21.39 7.81 22.38
N SER A 42 21.44 8.81 23.27
CA SER A 42 21.84 8.61 24.66
C SER A 42 20.90 7.65 25.40
N ALA A 43 19.58 7.77 25.20
CA ALA A 43 18.60 6.84 25.78
C ALA A 43 18.77 5.42 25.21
N HIS A 44 19.00 5.29 23.90
CA HIS A 44 19.24 3.99 23.28
C HIS A 44 20.55 3.34 23.74
N ILE A 45 21.62 4.12 23.95
CA ILE A 45 22.89 3.59 24.50
C ILE A 45 22.66 3.05 25.90
N SER A 46 21.94 3.79 26.75
CA SER A 46 21.61 3.34 28.12
C SER A 46 20.87 2.00 28.11
N ASP A 47 19.82 1.90 27.30
CA ASP A 47 19.02 0.68 27.18
C ASP A 47 19.82 -0.49 26.58
N ALA A 48 20.64 -0.22 25.55
CA ALA A 48 21.47 -1.24 24.91
C ALA A 48 22.53 -1.80 25.86
N VAL A 49 23.18 -0.95 26.65
CA VAL A 49 24.15 -1.37 27.67
C VAL A 49 23.48 -2.21 28.75
N ALA A 50 22.29 -1.82 29.22
CA ALA A 50 21.54 -2.57 30.21
C ALA A 50 21.15 -3.97 29.71
N VAL A 51 20.61 -4.06 28.49
CA VAL A 51 20.25 -5.34 27.85
C VAL A 51 21.49 -6.21 27.63
N ALA A 52 22.59 -5.63 27.15
CA ALA A 52 23.84 -6.36 26.95
C ALA A 52 24.40 -6.89 28.28
N ALA A 53 24.38 -6.08 29.35
CA ALA A 53 24.83 -6.50 30.67
C ALA A 53 24.01 -7.69 31.21
N GLN A 54 22.68 -7.63 31.08
CA GLN A 54 21.79 -8.73 31.46
C GLN A 54 22.07 -9.98 30.64
N ALA A 55 22.18 -9.86 29.31
CA ALA A 55 22.47 -10.99 28.43
C ALA A 55 23.83 -11.64 28.71
N ILE A 56 24.84 -10.84 29.04
CA ILE A 56 26.18 -11.34 29.42
C ILE A 56 26.10 -12.09 30.76
N HIS A 57 25.38 -11.54 31.75
CA HIS A 57 25.20 -12.20 33.04
C HIS A 57 24.51 -13.57 32.87
N GLU A 58 23.41 -13.62 32.13
CA GLU A 58 22.69 -14.86 31.80
C GLU A 58 23.52 -15.83 30.95
N LEU A 59 24.43 -15.32 30.11
CA LEU A 59 25.33 -16.17 29.33
C LEU A 59 26.31 -16.89 30.25
N PHE A 60 26.93 -16.19 31.21
CA PHE A 60 27.90 -16.78 32.16
C PHE A 60 27.28 -17.82 33.10
N GLU A 61 25.96 -17.79 33.29
CA GLU A 61 25.23 -18.86 33.98
C GLU A 61 25.04 -20.12 33.12
N LYS A 62 25.20 -20.01 31.78
CA LYS A 62 25.14 -21.13 30.84
C LYS A 62 26.55 -21.66 30.55
N GLU A 63 26.68 -22.99 30.48
CA GLU A 63 27.96 -23.73 30.46
C GLU A 63 29.02 -23.22 29.46
N ASN A 64 30.30 -23.51 29.79
CA ASN A 64 31.52 -23.43 28.96
C ASN A 64 31.49 -22.44 27.77
N ILE A 65 31.64 -21.16 28.10
CA ILE A 65 31.88 -20.09 27.14
C ILE A 65 33.32 -20.14 26.65
N THR A 66 33.51 -20.00 25.35
CA THR A 66 34.83 -19.75 24.74
C THR A 66 35.04 -18.25 24.56
N ASP A 67 36.26 -17.77 24.76
CA ASP A 67 36.60 -16.38 24.48
C ASP A 67 36.38 -16.05 22.99
N PRO A 68 35.89 -14.84 22.65
CA PRO A 68 35.86 -14.39 21.27
C PRO A 68 37.30 -14.22 20.73
N PRO A 69 37.51 -14.39 19.40
CA PRO A 69 38.83 -14.20 18.79
C PRO A 69 39.34 -12.77 19.03
N ARG A 70 40.57 -12.63 19.53
CA ARG A 70 41.18 -11.34 19.91
C ARG A 70 41.64 -10.48 18.72
N GLY A 71 41.53 -10.99 17.49
CA GLY A 71 41.92 -10.31 16.26
C GLY A 71 41.60 -11.16 15.02
N CYS A 72 41.76 -10.60 13.82
CA CYS A 72 41.41 -11.31 12.58
C CYS A 72 42.51 -12.25 12.06
N VAL A 73 43.79 -11.92 12.32
CA VAL A 73 44.93 -12.67 11.77
C VAL A 73 45.03 -14.05 12.41
N GLY A 74 45.09 -15.10 11.58
CA GLY A 74 45.24 -16.49 12.03
C GLY A 74 43.96 -17.16 12.55
N ASN A 75 42.83 -16.44 12.59
CA ASN A 75 41.56 -16.97 13.05
C ASN A 75 40.67 -17.33 11.85
N THR A 76 40.63 -18.62 11.51
CA THR A 76 39.78 -19.17 10.43
C THR A 76 38.46 -19.74 10.93
N ASN A 77 38.31 -19.90 12.25
CA ASN A 77 37.14 -20.52 12.87
C ASN A 77 36.13 -19.46 13.36
N ILE A 78 34.85 -19.79 13.23
CA ILE A 78 33.76 -18.99 13.80
C ILE A 78 33.78 -19.12 15.33
N TRP A 79 33.48 -18.03 16.03
CA TRP A 79 33.30 -18.06 17.48
C TRP A 79 32.12 -18.96 17.86
N LYS A 80 32.42 -20.13 18.42
CA LYS A 80 31.44 -21.18 18.73
C LYS A 80 30.35 -20.72 19.69
N THR A 81 30.68 -19.83 20.63
CA THR A 81 29.71 -19.30 21.60
C THR A 81 28.88 -18.15 21.04
N GLY A 82 29.26 -17.55 19.92
CA GLY A 82 28.54 -16.42 19.32
C GLY A 82 27.06 -16.68 19.04
N PRO A 83 26.67 -17.81 18.42
CA PRO A 83 25.26 -18.15 18.22
C PRO A 83 24.46 -18.31 19.52
N LEU A 84 25.08 -18.86 20.57
CA LEU A 84 24.46 -18.97 21.89
C LEU A 84 24.26 -17.58 22.51
N PHE A 85 25.27 -16.71 22.45
CA PHE A 85 25.17 -15.34 22.94
C PHE A 85 24.07 -14.56 22.21
N LYS A 86 24.01 -14.64 20.87
CA LYS A 86 22.91 -14.03 20.10
C LYS A 86 21.55 -14.52 20.59
N ARG A 87 21.38 -15.83 20.83
CA ARG A 87 20.12 -16.39 21.32
C ARG A 87 19.75 -15.87 22.71
N VAL A 88 20.72 -15.79 23.64
CA VAL A 88 20.50 -15.24 24.99
C VAL A 88 20.09 -13.77 24.89
N LEU A 89 20.83 -12.97 24.13
CA LEU A 89 20.55 -11.55 23.92
C LEU A 89 19.17 -11.30 23.28
N MET A 90 18.78 -12.10 22.30
CA MET A 90 17.44 -12.02 21.69
C MET A 90 16.32 -12.47 22.64
N SER A 91 16.63 -13.31 23.64
CA SER A 91 15.67 -13.74 24.65
C SER A 91 15.57 -12.80 25.86
N SER A 92 16.50 -11.84 25.99
CA SER A 92 16.50 -10.87 27.07
C SER A 92 15.26 -9.98 27.02
N LYS A 93 14.67 -9.76 28.20
CA LYS A 93 13.50 -8.90 28.38
C LYS A 93 13.85 -7.79 29.34
N TYR A 94 13.77 -6.55 28.87
CA TYR A 94 14.07 -5.37 29.68
C TYR A 94 12.84 -4.43 29.69
N PRO A 95 11.97 -4.55 30.72
CA PRO A 95 10.70 -3.80 30.77
C PRO A 95 10.88 -2.30 30.99
N GLU A 96 11.82 -1.92 31.85
CA GLU A 96 11.99 -0.55 32.37
C GLU A 96 13.05 0.26 31.61
N GLY A 97 13.09 0.11 30.29
CA GLY A 97 13.97 0.91 29.44
C GLY A 97 13.55 2.37 29.34
N VAL A 98 14.52 3.27 29.19
CA VAL A 98 14.30 4.71 28.99
C VAL A 98 13.46 4.96 27.74
N THR A 99 13.66 4.14 26.70
CA THR A 99 12.88 4.19 25.46
C THR A 99 11.62 3.31 25.50
N GLY A 100 11.25 2.80 26.67
CA GLY A 100 10.19 1.83 26.90
C GLY A 100 10.69 0.39 26.89
N ARG A 101 9.76 -0.57 26.95
CA ARG A 101 10.06 -2.01 26.93
C ARG A 101 10.96 -2.39 25.75
N VAL A 102 12.01 -3.15 26.03
CA VAL A 102 12.94 -3.70 25.03
C VAL A 102 12.82 -5.22 25.03
N GLU A 103 12.32 -5.75 23.92
CA GLU A 103 12.27 -7.18 23.61
C GLU A 103 12.49 -7.36 22.11
N PHE A 104 12.95 -8.54 21.72
CA PHE A 104 13.26 -8.82 20.32
C PHE A 104 12.29 -9.84 19.70
N ASN A 105 12.05 -9.72 18.39
CA ASN A 105 11.38 -10.74 17.58
C ASN A 105 12.38 -11.81 17.09
N GLU A 106 11.90 -12.74 16.27
CA GLU A 106 12.71 -13.83 15.74
C GLU A 106 13.81 -13.34 14.77
N ASP A 107 13.61 -12.17 14.17
CA ASP A 107 14.58 -11.53 13.28
C ASP A 107 15.64 -10.71 14.05
N GLY A 108 15.37 -10.37 15.32
CA GLY A 108 16.22 -9.52 16.15
C GLY A 108 15.80 -8.05 16.19
N ASP A 109 14.64 -7.71 15.62
CA ASP A 109 14.07 -6.37 15.69
C ASP A 109 13.34 -6.15 17.00
N ARG A 110 13.32 -4.89 17.44
CA ARG A 110 12.62 -4.50 18.66
C ARG A 110 11.10 -4.62 18.52
N LYS A 111 10.48 -5.39 19.41
CA LYS A 111 9.02 -5.47 19.59
C LYS A 111 8.49 -4.27 20.36
N TYR A 112 7.20 -3.99 20.17
CA TYR A 112 6.45 -2.97 20.93
C TYR A 112 7.04 -1.55 20.84
N ALA A 113 7.65 -1.22 19.69
CA ALA A 113 8.08 0.14 19.43
C ALA A 113 6.88 1.09 19.49
N ASN A 114 7.03 2.18 20.25
CA ASN A 114 6.00 3.19 20.41
C ASN A 114 6.16 4.26 19.34
N TYR A 115 5.07 4.58 18.64
CA TYR A 115 5.07 5.59 17.59
C TYR A 115 4.09 6.71 17.93
N SER A 116 4.49 7.94 17.66
CA SER A 116 3.57 9.08 17.59
C SER A 116 2.91 9.10 16.22
N VAL A 117 1.58 9.17 16.20
CA VAL A 117 0.81 9.39 14.97
C VAL A 117 0.76 10.88 14.70
N MET A 118 1.36 11.30 13.59
CA MET A 118 1.52 12.69 13.21
C MET A 118 0.57 13.01 12.07
N ASN A 119 -0.09 14.16 12.13
CA ASN A 119 -0.94 14.68 11.06
C ASN A 119 -0.40 16.04 10.62
N LEU A 120 -0.30 16.27 9.31
CA LEU A 120 0.15 17.56 8.78
C LEU A 120 -1.05 18.51 8.70
N GLN A 121 -1.03 19.54 9.55
CA GLN A 121 -2.10 20.53 9.66
C GLN A 121 -1.52 21.92 9.44
N ASN A 122 -2.01 22.65 8.44
CA ASN A 122 -1.53 23.99 8.11
C ASN A 122 0.01 24.03 8.05
N ARG A 123 0.61 23.06 7.35
CA ARG A 123 2.06 22.93 7.17
C ARG A 123 2.87 22.68 8.46
N LYS A 124 2.21 22.27 9.55
CA LYS A 124 2.85 21.88 10.81
C LYS A 124 2.47 20.47 11.19
N LEU A 125 3.45 19.69 11.65
CA LEU A 125 3.20 18.35 12.17
C LEU A 125 2.56 18.47 13.56
N VAL A 126 1.42 17.81 13.71
CA VAL A 126 0.64 17.78 14.94
C VAL A 126 0.46 16.32 15.36
N GLN A 127 0.80 16.00 16.60
CA GLN A 127 0.56 14.67 17.14
C GLN A 127 -0.93 14.49 17.45
N VAL A 128 -1.56 13.54 16.77
CA VAL A 128 -3.00 13.22 16.88
C VAL A 128 -3.24 11.88 17.58
N GLY A 129 -2.20 11.12 17.87
CA GLY A 129 -2.32 9.89 18.65
C GLY A 129 -0.97 9.25 18.94
N ILE A 130 -1.02 8.10 19.60
CA ILE A 130 0.12 7.26 19.94
C ILE A 130 -0.25 5.81 19.59
N PHE A 131 0.62 5.11 18.89
CA PHE A 131 0.56 3.66 18.74
C PHE A 131 1.53 3.03 19.73
N ASN A 132 1.01 2.23 20.67
CA ASN A 132 1.79 1.65 21.76
C ASN A 132 2.26 0.19 21.48
N GLY A 133 2.43 -0.14 20.20
CA GLY A 133 2.77 -1.49 19.76
C GLY A 133 1.59 -2.47 19.66
N SER A 134 0.42 -2.13 20.22
CA SER A 134 -0.78 -2.97 20.14
C SER A 134 -2.04 -2.19 19.75
N HIS A 135 -2.20 -0.99 20.29
CA HIS A 135 -3.39 -0.17 20.10
C HIS A 135 -3.00 1.25 19.67
N VAL A 136 -3.87 1.87 18.88
CA VAL A 136 -3.79 3.29 18.58
C VAL A 136 -4.65 4.03 19.60
N ILE A 137 -4.00 4.86 20.41
CA ILE A 137 -4.63 5.76 21.36
C ILE A 137 -4.75 7.13 20.67
N GLN A 138 -5.97 7.59 20.46
CA GLN A 138 -6.22 8.90 19.87
C GLN A 138 -6.10 10.00 20.93
N ASN A 139 -5.52 11.14 20.54
CA ASN A 139 -5.48 12.34 21.36
C ASN A 139 -6.75 13.18 21.13
N ASP A 140 -6.99 14.18 21.99
CA ASP A 140 -8.10 15.14 21.84
C ASP A 140 -7.96 16.07 20.61
N ARG A 141 -6.82 16.03 19.92
CA ARG A 141 -6.58 16.84 18.73
C ARG A 141 -7.32 16.25 17.54
N LYS A 142 -8.16 17.08 16.91
CA LYS A 142 -8.88 16.71 15.68
C LYS A 142 -7.90 16.41 14.55
N ILE A 143 -8.18 15.35 13.81
CA ILE A 143 -7.49 15.00 12.57
C ILE A 143 -8.06 15.87 11.45
N ILE A 144 -7.17 16.43 10.63
CA ILE A 144 -7.55 17.07 9.36
C ILE A 144 -7.19 16.09 8.24
N TRP A 145 -8.14 15.84 7.36
CA TRP A 145 -8.00 15.01 6.19
C TRP A 145 -7.70 15.86 4.95
N PRO A 146 -7.16 15.25 3.87
CA PRO A 146 -6.96 15.95 2.61
C PRO A 146 -8.23 16.69 2.14
N GLY A 147 -8.06 17.90 1.60
CA GLY A 147 -9.18 18.80 1.30
C GLY A 147 -9.67 19.66 2.49
N GLY A 148 -9.05 19.53 3.67
CA GLY A 148 -9.40 20.36 4.85
C GLY A 148 -10.58 19.83 5.65
N GLU A 149 -10.95 18.57 5.44
CA GLU A 149 -12.10 17.94 6.10
C GLU A 149 -11.74 17.47 7.52
N THR A 150 -12.68 17.58 8.45
CA THR A 150 -12.52 17.03 9.81
C THR A 150 -13.13 15.64 9.97
N GLU A 151 -14.02 15.27 9.05
CA GLU A 151 -14.67 13.96 9.05
C GLU A 151 -13.84 12.97 8.25
N LYS A 152 -13.73 11.74 8.76
CA LYS A 152 -12.98 10.68 8.10
C LYS A 152 -13.67 10.34 6.77
N PRO A 153 -12.98 10.43 5.63
CA PRO A 153 -13.57 10.04 4.35
C PRO A 153 -13.85 8.53 4.34
N GLN A 154 -14.84 8.12 3.55
CA GLN A 154 -15.28 6.72 3.47
C GLN A 154 -14.16 5.78 2.95
N GLY A 155 -13.17 6.33 2.24
CA GLY A 155 -11.97 5.63 1.80
C GLY A 155 -12.16 4.76 0.56
N TYR A 156 -13.35 4.74 -0.04
CA TYR A 156 -13.62 4.13 -1.32
C TYR A 156 -14.70 4.89 -2.06
N GLN A 157 -14.57 4.98 -3.37
CA GLN A 157 -15.60 5.49 -4.27
C GLN A 157 -15.92 4.41 -5.28
N MET A 158 -17.13 3.86 -5.24
CA MET A 158 -17.58 2.91 -6.26
C MET A 158 -17.72 3.64 -7.59
N SER A 159 -16.86 3.29 -8.54
CA SER A 159 -16.97 3.79 -9.91
C SER A 159 -18.20 3.19 -10.57
N THR A 160 -19.05 4.05 -11.12
CA THR A 160 -20.11 3.63 -12.03
C THR A 160 -19.59 3.37 -13.44
N ARG A 161 -18.30 3.60 -13.72
CA ARG A 161 -17.69 3.33 -15.03
C ARG A 161 -16.88 2.05 -14.98
N LEU A 162 -17.31 1.04 -15.73
CA LEU A 162 -16.64 -0.25 -15.85
C LEU A 162 -15.99 -0.39 -17.24
N LYS A 163 -14.75 -0.90 -17.26
CA LYS A 163 -14.09 -1.35 -18.48
C LYS A 163 -14.32 -2.85 -18.61
N ILE A 164 -14.92 -3.27 -19.72
CA ILE A 164 -15.26 -4.67 -19.98
C ILE A 164 -14.45 -5.16 -21.16
N VAL A 165 -13.83 -6.33 -20.98
CA VAL A 165 -13.11 -7.03 -22.04
C VAL A 165 -14.01 -8.16 -22.53
N THR A 166 -14.10 -8.32 -23.85
CA THR A 166 -14.83 -9.40 -24.51
C THR A 166 -14.01 -9.95 -25.68
N ILE A 167 -14.46 -11.03 -26.30
CA ILE A 167 -13.76 -11.70 -27.40
C ILE A 167 -14.74 -11.92 -28.56
N HIS A 168 -14.21 -11.90 -29.79
CA HIS A 168 -14.99 -12.31 -30.95
C HIS A 168 -15.28 -13.82 -30.90
N GLN A 169 -16.55 -14.19 -30.77
CA GLN A 169 -16.97 -15.57 -30.65
C GLN A 169 -18.41 -15.72 -31.16
N GLU A 170 -18.58 -16.17 -32.39
CA GLU A 170 -19.90 -16.50 -32.91
C GLU A 170 -20.48 -17.75 -32.20
N PRO A 171 -21.79 -17.77 -31.85
CA PRO A 171 -22.82 -16.76 -32.09
C PRO A 171 -23.01 -15.74 -30.94
N PHE A 172 -22.12 -15.71 -29.96
CA PHE A 172 -22.28 -14.95 -28.71
C PHE A 172 -21.93 -13.46 -28.86
N VAL A 173 -20.86 -13.15 -29.60
CA VAL A 173 -20.36 -11.80 -29.89
C VAL A 173 -19.83 -11.73 -31.31
N TYR A 174 -20.46 -10.89 -32.11
CA TYR A 174 -20.04 -10.52 -33.45
C TYR A 174 -19.32 -9.17 -33.41
N VAL A 175 -18.32 -8.99 -34.27
CA VAL A 175 -17.53 -7.76 -34.38
C VAL A 175 -17.51 -7.33 -35.83
N LYS A 176 -17.88 -6.08 -36.10
CA LYS A 176 -17.81 -5.47 -37.43
C LYS A 176 -17.09 -4.12 -37.37
N PRO A 177 -16.37 -3.68 -38.42
CA PRO A 177 -15.83 -2.33 -38.49
C PRO A 177 -16.93 -1.27 -38.37
N THR A 178 -16.62 -0.12 -37.76
CA THR A 178 -17.51 1.05 -37.80
C THR A 178 -17.59 1.65 -39.20
N MET A 179 -18.62 2.46 -39.45
CA MET A 179 -18.70 3.30 -40.64
C MET A 179 -17.60 4.38 -40.62
N PRO A 180 -17.30 5.05 -41.77
CA PRO A 180 -16.27 6.09 -41.83
C PRO A 180 -16.49 7.29 -40.90
N ASP A 181 -17.73 7.49 -40.43
CA ASP A 181 -18.12 8.49 -39.43
C ASP A 181 -17.86 8.05 -37.98
N GLY A 182 -17.38 6.81 -37.76
CA GLY A 182 -17.13 6.22 -36.46
C GLY A 182 -18.38 5.63 -35.78
N MET A 183 -19.53 5.59 -36.45
CA MET A 183 -20.76 5.03 -35.91
C MET A 183 -20.98 3.55 -36.30
N CYS A 184 -21.80 2.87 -35.49
CA CYS A 184 -22.25 1.51 -35.78
C CYS A 184 -23.32 1.54 -36.85
N LYS A 185 -23.20 0.70 -37.89
CA LYS A 185 -24.27 0.53 -38.90
C LYS A 185 -25.55 0.00 -38.24
N GLU A 186 -26.67 0.67 -38.46
CA GLU A 186 -27.98 0.20 -37.99
C GLU A 186 -28.41 -1.07 -38.74
N GLU A 187 -28.84 -2.08 -38.00
CA GLU A 187 -29.30 -3.36 -38.54
C GLU A 187 -30.56 -3.79 -37.77
N VAL A 188 -31.46 -4.46 -38.47
CA VAL A 188 -32.73 -4.98 -37.94
C VAL A 188 -32.68 -6.50 -37.96
N SER A 189 -33.18 -7.14 -36.91
CA SER A 189 -33.26 -8.60 -36.81
C SER A 189 -34.32 -9.16 -37.77
N ILE A 190 -34.33 -10.49 -37.93
CA ILE A 190 -35.36 -11.20 -38.73
C ILE A 190 -36.78 -10.93 -38.19
N LEU A 191 -36.90 -10.59 -36.91
CA LEU A 191 -38.16 -10.31 -36.23
C LEU A 191 -38.59 -8.83 -36.35
N GLY A 192 -37.77 -7.97 -36.98
CA GLY A 192 -38.06 -6.54 -37.09
C GLY A 192 -37.52 -5.68 -35.94
N ASP A 193 -36.84 -6.28 -34.97
CA ASP A 193 -36.28 -5.55 -33.82
C ASP A 193 -34.91 -4.91 -34.13
N PRO A 194 -34.63 -3.68 -33.64
CA PRO A 194 -33.32 -3.06 -33.83
C PRO A 194 -32.23 -3.80 -33.05
N VAL A 195 -31.15 -4.16 -33.74
CA VAL A 195 -30.01 -4.86 -33.14
C VAL A 195 -29.17 -3.87 -32.33
N LYS A 196 -29.04 -4.12 -31.03
CA LYS A 196 -28.23 -3.26 -30.15
C LYS A 196 -26.74 -3.52 -30.37
N LYS A 197 -25.97 -2.44 -30.46
CA LYS A 197 -24.52 -2.48 -30.70
C LYS A 197 -23.81 -1.56 -29.73
N VAL A 198 -22.58 -1.92 -29.38
CA VAL A 198 -21.69 -1.09 -28.55
C VAL A 198 -20.38 -0.86 -29.29
N ILE A 199 -19.82 0.34 -29.14
CA ILE A 199 -18.47 0.62 -29.65
C ILE A 199 -17.47 -0.12 -28.75
N CYS A 200 -16.58 -0.87 -29.38
CA CYS A 200 -15.48 -1.55 -28.73
C CYS A 200 -14.15 -1.25 -29.43
N ASN A 201 -13.08 -1.15 -28.64
CA ASN A 201 -11.73 -0.97 -29.15
C ASN A 201 -11.03 -2.33 -29.14
N GLY A 202 -10.51 -2.79 -30.28
CA GLY A 202 -9.82 -4.08 -30.37
C GLY A 202 -8.29 -3.96 -30.42
N PRO A 203 -7.59 -5.10 -30.26
CA PRO A 203 -6.15 -5.16 -30.46
C PRO A 203 -5.82 -4.81 -31.92
N ASN A 204 -4.62 -4.27 -32.16
CA ASN A 204 -4.12 -4.07 -33.51
C ASN A 204 -4.17 -5.41 -34.25
N GLU A 205 -4.83 -5.46 -35.40
CA GLU A 205 -4.65 -6.59 -36.30
C GLU A 205 -3.14 -6.76 -36.56
N THR A 206 -2.67 -8.00 -36.53
CA THR A 206 -1.25 -8.42 -36.63
C THR A 206 -0.62 -8.12 -38.00
N ILE A 207 -1.21 -7.23 -38.79
CA ILE A 207 -0.72 -6.80 -40.10
C ILE A 207 0.26 -5.62 -39.88
N PRO A 208 1.55 -5.77 -40.22
CA PRO A 208 2.52 -4.68 -40.14
C PRO A 208 2.07 -3.50 -41.00
N GLY A 209 1.91 -2.32 -40.40
CA GLY A 209 1.49 -1.08 -41.10
C GLY A 209 0.03 -0.67 -40.91
N SER A 210 -0.76 -1.41 -40.12
CA SER A 210 -2.14 -1.05 -39.80
C SER A 210 -2.22 0.14 -38.82
N PRO A 211 -3.19 1.07 -38.99
CA PRO A 211 -3.43 2.12 -38.01
C PRO A 211 -3.74 1.55 -36.62
N PRO A 212 -3.39 2.27 -35.53
CA PRO A 212 -3.72 1.85 -34.17
C PRO A 212 -5.22 1.63 -33.97
N SER A 213 -5.58 0.56 -33.25
CA SER A 213 -6.91 0.12 -32.80
C SER A 213 -8.09 0.91 -33.38
N LEU A 214 -8.58 0.51 -34.56
CA LEU A 214 -9.80 1.10 -35.11
C LEU A 214 -11.01 0.75 -34.21
N PRO A 215 -11.90 1.72 -33.92
CA PRO A 215 -13.15 1.43 -33.24
C PRO A 215 -13.95 0.43 -34.07
N SER A 216 -14.49 -0.57 -33.39
CA SER A 216 -15.34 -1.61 -33.95
C SER A 216 -16.71 -1.59 -33.28
N ALA A 217 -17.71 -2.13 -33.96
CA ALA A 217 -19.06 -2.33 -33.45
C ALA A 217 -19.23 -3.78 -33.02
N ALA A 218 -19.47 -4.01 -31.73
CA ALA A 218 -19.80 -5.31 -31.18
C ALA A 218 -21.32 -5.46 -30.95
N ASN A 219 -21.86 -6.61 -31.29
CA ASN A 219 -23.25 -7.00 -31.04
C ASN A 219 -23.37 -8.51 -30.79
N GLY A 220 -24.53 -8.96 -30.30
CA GLY A 220 -24.78 -10.37 -30.01
C GLY A 220 -25.40 -10.58 -28.63
N PHE A 221 -25.68 -11.84 -28.31
CA PHE A 221 -26.39 -12.21 -27.08
C PHE A 221 -25.70 -11.69 -25.81
N CYS A 222 -24.38 -11.80 -25.72
CA CYS A 222 -23.63 -11.32 -24.57
C CYS A 222 -23.64 -9.79 -24.45
N VAL A 223 -23.69 -9.07 -25.57
CA VAL A 223 -23.79 -7.60 -25.60
C VAL A 223 -25.17 -7.14 -25.12
N ASP A 224 -26.24 -7.84 -25.52
CA ASP A 224 -27.61 -7.54 -25.07
C ASP A 224 -27.77 -7.77 -23.57
N LEU A 225 -27.27 -8.89 -23.05
CA LEU A 225 -27.24 -9.16 -21.62
C LEU A 225 -26.48 -8.06 -20.88
N LEU A 226 -25.33 -7.64 -21.42
CA LEU A 226 -24.51 -6.61 -20.82
C LEU A 226 -25.23 -5.25 -20.76
N ILE A 227 -25.92 -4.85 -21.82
CA ILE A 227 -26.74 -3.63 -21.84
C ILE A 227 -27.89 -3.73 -20.83
N LYS A 228 -28.50 -4.91 -20.69
CA LYS A 228 -29.57 -5.14 -19.70
C LYS A 228 -29.03 -4.99 -18.27
N LEU A 229 -27.89 -5.60 -17.97
CA LEU A 229 -27.21 -5.48 -16.67
C LEU A 229 -26.82 -4.03 -16.34
N ALA A 230 -26.29 -3.29 -17.32
CA ALA A 230 -25.95 -1.87 -17.16
C ALA A 230 -27.15 -0.99 -16.78
N ARG A 231 -28.32 -1.29 -17.37
CA ARG A 231 -29.57 -0.58 -17.05
C ARG A 231 -30.12 -0.98 -15.70
N GLU A 232 -30.08 -2.25 -15.34
CA GLU A 232 -30.62 -2.75 -14.06
C GLU A 232 -29.76 -2.34 -12.86
N MET A 233 -28.44 -2.33 -13.02
CA MET A 233 -27.49 -1.99 -11.95
C MET A 233 -26.97 -0.55 -12.03
N ASN A 234 -27.45 0.25 -12.99
CA ASN A 234 -27.14 1.66 -13.18
C ASN A 234 -25.63 1.99 -13.26
N PHE A 235 -24.92 1.33 -14.18
CA PHE A 235 -23.51 1.63 -14.49
C PHE A 235 -23.27 1.89 -15.97
N TYR A 236 -22.18 2.59 -16.26
CA TYR A 236 -21.66 2.92 -17.58
C TYR A 236 -20.57 1.94 -18.01
N LEU A 237 -20.50 1.69 -19.32
CA LEU A 237 -19.64 0.69 -19.91
C LEU A 237 -18.66 1.27 -20.92
N ARG A 238 -17.45 0.72 -20.94
CA ARG A 238 -16.52 0.82 -22.07
C ARG A 238 -16.03 -0.58 -22.45
N VAL A 239 -16.42 -1.04 -23.62
CA VAL A 239 -16.10 -2.39 -24.09
C VAL A 239 -14.79 -2.38 -24.90
N HIS A 240 -13.96 -3.41 -24.71
CA HIS A 240 -12.71 -3.61 -25.41
C HIS A 240 -12.66 -5.07 -25.87
N LEU A 241 -12.06 -5.33 -27.03
CA LEU A 241 -11.79 -6.70 -27.48
C LEU A 241 -10.43 -7.13 -26.93
N GLY A 242 -10.36 -8.36 -26.43
CA GLY A 242 -9.14 -9.01 -25.94
C GLY A 242 -8.54 -9.97 -26.95
#